data_AF-A0A947UPF9-F1
#
_entry.id   AF-A0A947UPF9-F1
#
_cell.length_a   1.000
_cell.length_b   1.000
_cell.length_c   1.000
_cell.angle_alpha   90.00
_cell.angle_beta   90.00
_cell.angle_gamma   90.00
#
_symmetry.space_group_name_H-M   'P 1'
#
loop_
_entity.id
_entity.type
_entity.pdbx_description
1 polymer ?
#
loop_
_entity_poly.entity_id
_entity_poly.type
_entity_poly.pdbx_seq_one_letter_code
_entity_poly.pdbx_strand_id
1 'polypeptide(L)'
;MDFLWLTKDDWTLAGAIIAGATGIANLTWQWRDRNDSIFVRYGSLHPSIDQYNSLYVVNVGKHSIQLHDYGFLLASGKLMSLPWYWETEGPSLDPAYSYTNGERNMLPQGTFEAGIEYRGSIVGVWAMTATQHRPKLAFAYDAPLWQRAWLTIRHFVKPAYS
;
A
#
# COMPACT_ATOMS: atom_id res chain seq x y z
N MET A 1 -6.75 -11.98 -66.24
CA MET A 1 -7.85 -11.16 -65.72
C MET A 1 -8.75 -12.11 -64.95
N ASP A 2 -8.97 -12.03 -63.65
CA ASP A 2 -8.63 -11.02 -62.64
C ASP A 2 -8.47 -11.74 -61.30
N PHE A 3 -7.26 -11.66 -60.72
CA PHE A 3 -6.91 -12.25 -59.43
C PHE A 3 -6.62 -11.11 -58.43
N LEU A 4 -7.53 -10.14 -58.34
CA LEU A 4 -7.22 -8.85 -57.71
C LEU A 4 -8.31 -8.26 -56.80
N TRP A 5 -9.31 -9.06 -56.40
CA TRP A 5 -10.43 -8.58 -55.57
C TRP A 5 -10.47 -9.14 -54.14
N LEU A 6 -9.53 -10.02 -53.76
CA LEU A 6 -9.54 -10.69 -52.45
C LEU A 6 -8.49 -10.18 -51.45
N THR A 7 -7.74 -9.13 -51.76
CA THR A 7 -6.62 -8.73 -50.91
C THR A 7 -6.96 -7.57 -49.96
N LYS A 8 -7.67 -6.54 -50.43
CA LYS A 8 -7.86 -5.31 -49.63
C LYS A 8 -8.62 -5.54 -48.31
N ASP A 9 -9.64 -6.39 -48.32
CA ASP A 9 -10.49 -6.64 -47.15
C ASP A 9 -9.78 -7.47 -46.07
N ASP A 10 -8.89 -8.38 -46.48
CA ASP A 10 -8.07 -9.17 -45.54
C ASP A 10 -6.99 -8.31 -44.87
N TRP A 11 -6.38 -7.38 -45.62
CA TRP A 11 -5.38 -6.46 -45.08
C TRP A 11 -5.99 -5.42 -44.13
N THR A 12 -7.20 -4.92 -44.41
CA THR A 12 -7.90 -3.99 -43.52
C THR A 12 -8.42 -4.70 -42.26
N LEU A 13 -8.91 -5.94 -42.38
CA LEU A 13 -9.29 -6.76 -41.23
C LEU A 13 -8.09 -7.08 -40.33
N ALA A 14 -6.98 -7.52 -40.91
CA ALA A 14 -5.74 -7.77 -40.17
C ALA A 14 -5.22 -6.50 -39.48
N GLY A 15 -5.26 -5.36 -40.18
CA GLY A 15 -4.90 -4.06 -39.61
C GLY A 15 -5.80 -3.66 -38.43
N ALA A 16 -7.11 -3.88 -38.54
CA ALA A 16 -8.06 -3.59 -37.47
C ALA A 16 -7.84 -4.47 -36.23
N ILE A 17 -7.54 -5.76 -36.42
CA ILE A 17 -7.23 -6.69 -35.32
C ILE A 17 -5.94 -6.27 -34.59
N ILE A 18 -4.88 -5.93 -35.33
CA ILE A 18 -3.60 -5.49 -34.76
C ILE A 18 -3.77 -4.16 -34.01
N ALA A 19 -4.52 -3.22 -34.57
CA ALA A 19 -4.81 -1.94 -33.92
C ALA A 19 -5.64 -2.13 -32.64
N GLY A 20 -6.66 -3.00 -32.68
CA GLY A 20 -7.48 -3.34 -31.51
C GLY A 20 -6.66 -4.00 -30.39
N ALA A 21 -5.81 -4.97 -30.72
CA ALA A 21 -4.93 -5.63 -29.76
C ALA A 21 -3.91 -4.66 -29.14
N THR A 22 -3.30 -3.80 -29.96
CA THR A 22 -2.38 -2.75 -29.49
C THR A 22 -3.08 -1.76 -28.56
N GLY A 23 -4.31 -1.37 -28.87
CA GLY A 23 -5.13 -0.50 -28.03
C GLY A 23 -5.40 -1.10 -26.65
N ILE A 24 -5.82 -2.37 -26.60
CA ILE A 24 -6.07 -3.10 -25.34
C ILE A 24 -4.77 -3.24 -24.54
N ALA A 25 -3.66 -3.58 -25.19
CA ALA A 25 -2.36 -3.71 -24.53
C ALA A 25 -1.90 -2.38 -23.91
N ASN A 26 -2.06 -1.27 -24.63
CA ASN A 26 -1.71 0.07 -24.14
C ASN A 26 -2.59 0.50 -22.96
N LEU A 27 -3.90 0.26 -23.03
CA LEU A 27 -4.83 0.50 -21.92
C LEU A 27 -4.46 -0.32 -20.68
N THR A 28 -4.16 -1.61 -20.87
CA THR A 28 -3.77 -2.51 -19.79
C THR A 28 -2.45 -2.06 -19.15
N TRP A 29 -1.48 -1.65 -19.96
CA TRP A 29 -0.22 -1.09 -19.47
C TRP A 29 -0.45 0.19 -18.68
N GLN A 30 -1.19 1.16 -19.22
CA GLN A 30 -1.47 2.43 -18.55
C GLN A 30 -2.23 2.22 -17.24
N TRP A 31 -3.16 1.29 -17.20
CA TRP A 31 -3.87 0.95 -15.97
C TRP A 31 -2.93 0.35 -14.92
N ARG A 32 -1.98 -0.50 -15.34
CA ARG A 32 -0.99 -1.09 -14.43
C ARG A 32 0.03 -0.08 -13.92
N ASP A 33 0.50 0.84 -14.77
CA ASP A 33 1.45 1.91 -14.41
C ASP A 33 0.82 2.98 -13.49
N ARG A 34 -0.51 3.15 -13.53
CA ARG A 34 -1.24 4.09 -12.64
C ARG A 34 -1.49 3.55 -11.23
N ASN A 35 -1.24 2.27 -10.97
CA ASN A 35 -1.56 1.69 -9.68
C ASN A 35 -0.50 2.06 -8.64
N ASP A 36 -0.93 2.60 -7.49
CA ASP A 36 -0.01 2.97 -6.42
C ASP A 36 0.71 1.75 -5.87
N SER A 37 2.03 1.84 -5.76
CA SER A 37 2.85 0.78 -5.19
C SER A 37 3.64 1.30 -4.00
N ILE A 38 3.25 0.84 -2.81
CA ILE A 38 3.99 1.06 -1.57
C ILE A 38 4.64 -0.22 -1.10
N PHE A 39 5.75 -0.07 -0.39
CA PHE A 39 6.34 -1.11 0.44
C PHE A 39 6.19 -0.69 1.90
N VAL A 40 5.73 -1.60 2.76
CA VAL A 40 5.51 -1.34 4.19
C VAL A 40 6.42 -2.28 4.97
N ARG A 41 7.01 -1.78 6.05
CA ARG A 41 7.90 -2.54 6.92
C ARG A 41 7.66 -2.19 8.38
N TYR A 42 7.74 -3.21 9.22
CA TYR A 42 7.75 -3.08 10.68
C TYR A 42 9.15 -2.67 11.17
N GLY A 43 9.20 -1.69 12.07
CA GLY A 43 10.42 -1.16 12.68
C GLY A 43 10.95 0.11 11.99
N SER A 44 11.90 0.77 12.66
CA SER A 44 12.56 1.99 12.18
C SER A 44 13.79 1.64 11.36
N LEU A 45 14.11 2.47 10.37
CA LEU A 45 15.41 2.43 9.70
C LEU A 45 16.47 3.21 10.46
N HIS A 46 16.07 4.15 11.30
CA HIS A 46 16.98 4.93 12.11
C HIS A 46 17.26 4.17 13.40
N PRO A 47 18.53 4.02 13.82
CA PRO A 47 18.85 3.43 15.12
C PRO A 47 18.35 4.38 16.21
N SER A 48 17.09 4.25 16.61
CA SER A 48 16.57 4.90 17.80
C SER A 48 17.03 4.11 19.03
N ILE A 49 17.54 4.82 20.03
CA ILE A 49 17.93 4.27 21.34
C ILE A 49 16.70 3.73 22.10
N ASP A 50 15.51 4.19 21.71
CA ASP A 50 14.24 3.88 22.36
C ASP A 50 13.49 2.73 21.68
N GLN A 51 12.75 1.96 22.48
CA GLN A 51 11.93 0.81 22.09
C GLN A 51 10.60 1.24 21.42
N TYR A 52 10.67 2.01 20.33
CA TYR A 52 9.46 2.40 19.61
C TYR A 52 8.98 1.30 18.67
N ASN A 53 7.68 1.04 18.73
CA ASN A 53 7.00 0.37 17.63
C ASN A 53 6.82 1.39 16.52
N SER A 54 7.31 1.06 15.34
CA SER A 54 7.41 1.98 14.22
C SER A 54 6.97 1.31 12.94
N LEU A 55 6.34 2.11 12.08
CA LEU A 55 6.01 1.75 10.72
C LEU A 55 6.88 2.55 9.78
N TYR A 56 7.33 1.88 8.74
CA TYR A 56 8.12 2.47 7.68
C TYR A 56 7.46 2.16 6.33
N VAL A 57 7.24 3.20 5.54
CA VAL A 57 6.61 3.11 4.21
C VAL A 57 7.53 3.72 3.17
N VAL A 58 7.65 3.05 2.04
CA VAL A 58 8.40 3.53 0.87
C VAL A 58 7.47 3.57 -0.32
N ASN A 59 7.48 4.67 -1.05
CA ASN A 59 6.90 4.71 -2.39
C ASN A 59 7.84 3.99 -3.37
N VAL A 60 7.46 2.79 -3.79
CA VAL A 60 8.20 2.01 -4.81
C VAL A 60 7.59 2.17 -6.20
N GLY A 61 6.59 3.06 -6.33
CA GLY A 61 5.96 3.43 -7.59
C GLY A 61 6.76 4.47 -8.38
N LYS A 62 6.26 4.77 -9.59
CA LYS A 62 6.87 5.76 -10.50
C LYS A 62 6.28 7.17 -10.36
N HIS A 63 5.17 7.31 -9.65
CA HIS A 63 4.43 8.56 -9.46
C HIS A 63 4.34 8.94 -7.98
N SER A 64 4.02 10.21 -7.71
CA SER A 64 3.73 10.66 -6.36
C SER A 64 2.46 10.01 -5.84
N ILE A 65 2.46 9.63 -4.57
CA ILE A 65 1.32 9.00 -3.91
C ILE A 65 0.99 9.75 -2.62
N GLN A 66 -0.27 9.64 -2.20
CA GLN A 66 -0.72 10.16 -0.93
C GLN A 66 -1.09 9.01 -0.01
N LEU A 67 -0.48 8.96 1.17
CA LEU A 67 -0.90 8.08 2.25
C LEU A 67 -2.24 8.56 2.81
N HIS A 68 -3.25 7.71 2.69
CA HIS A 68 -4.59 7.96 3.20
C HIS A 68 -4.67 7.62 4.68
N ASP A 69 -4.21 6.41 5.04
CA ASP A 69 -4.21 5.93 6.42
C ASP A 69 -3.06 4.95 6.66
N TYR A 70 -2.65 4.83 7.92
CA TYR A 70 -1.54 4.00 8.35
C TYR A 70 -1.57 3.77 9.86
N GLY A 71 -0.95 2.68 10.29
CA GLY A 71 -0.71 2.46 11.71
C GLY A 71 -0.34 1.03 12.04
N PHE A 72 -0.84 0.54 13.17
CA PHE A 72 -0.45 -0.74 13.76
C PHE A 72 -1.52 -1.81 13.60
N LEU A 73 -1.08 -3.04 13.38
CA LEU A 73 -1.92 -4.23 13.42
C LEU A 73 -1.78 -4.85 14.80
N LEU A 74 -2.86 -4.84 15.57
CA LEU A 74 -2.90 -5.37 16.93
C LEU A 74 -3.06 -6.89 16.92
N ALA A 75 -2.67 -7.57 18.01
CA ALA A 75 -2.84 -9.02 18.15
C ALA A 75 -4.30 -9.49 18.00
N SER A 76 -5.28 -8.63 18.31
CA SER A 76 -6.71 -8.87 18.06
C SER A 76 -7.09 -8.93 16.57
N GLY A 77 -6.18 -8.52 15.69
CA GLY A 77 -6.42 -8.30 14.26
C GLY A 77 -7.18 -7.02 13.96
N LYS A 78 -7.23 -6.07 14.90
CA LYS A 78 -7.71 -4.71 14.64
C LYS A 78 -6.60 -3.88 13.98
N LEU A 79 -6.98 -3.10 12.97
CA LEU A 79 -6.14 -2.07 12.38
C LEU A 79 -6.31 -0.79 13.20
N MET A 80 -5.28 -0.38 13.92
CA MET A 80 -5.24 0.88 14.64
C MET A 80 -4.68 1.96 13.71
N SER A 81 -5.48 2.99 13.42
CA SER A 81 -5.06 4.15 12.65
C SER A 81 -4.31 5.13 13.55
N LEU A 82 -3.09 5.50 13.16
CA LEU A 82 -2.30 6.51 13.85
C LEU A 82 -2.86 7.93 13.68
N PRO A 83 -3.25 8.37 12.46
CA PRO A 83 -3.93 9.65 12.29
C PRO A 83 -5.15 9.79 13.22
N TRP A 84 -6.00 8.77 13.28
CA TRP A 84 -7.18 8.77 14.16
C TRP A 84 -6.80 8.79 15.63
N TYR A 85 -5.84 7.94 16.04
CA TYR A 85 -5.37 7.87 17.43
C TYR A 85 -4.86 9.22 17.94
N TRP A 86 -4.10 9.96 17.12
CA TRP A 86 -3.62 11.28 17.48
C TRP A 86 -4.74 12.32 17.62
N GLU A 87 -5.79 12.23 16.80
CA GLU A 87 -6.94 13.14 16.85
C GLU A 87 -7.88 12.86 18.03
N THR A 88 -8.07 11.59 18.41
CA THR A 88 -9.03 11.22 19.46
C THR A 88 -8.43 11.11 20.86
N GLU A 89 -7.17 10.70 20.99
CA GLU A 89 -6.53 10.41 22.28
C GLU A 89 -5.43 11.41 22.67
N GLY A 90 -4.91 12.21 21.74
CA GLY A 90 -3.93 13.27 22.03
C GLY A 90 -4.64 14.51 22.60
N PRO A 91 -4.43 14.93 23.87
CA PRO A 91 -3.18 14.99 24.64
C PRO A 91 -3.33 14.50 26.09
N SER A 92 -4.24 13.55 26.36
CA SER A 92 -4.64 13.19 27.73
C SER A 92 -3.72 12.18 28.42
N LEU A 93 -2.74 11.63 27.71
CA LEU A 93 -1.74 10.69 28.23
C LEU A 93 -0.35 11.34 28.20
N ASP A 94 0.12 11.67 29.40
CA ASP A 94 1.50 11.98 29.79
C ASP A 94 2.52 11.10 29.02
N PRO A 95 3.65 11.67 28.58
CA PRO A 95 4.05 11.72 27.18
C PRO A 95 4.15 10.32 26.55
N ALA A 96 3.10 9.90 25.84
CA ALA A 96 3.27 8.87 24.82
C ALA A 96 4.11 9.49 23.70
N TYR A 97 5.43 9.24 23.71
CA TYR A 97 6.34 9.70 22.68
C TYR A 97 5.85 9.17 21.34
N SER A 98 5.39 10.08 20.49
CA SER A 98 4.97 9.82 19.13
C SER A 98 5.81 10.68 18.19
N TYR A 99 6.17 10.10 17.05
CA TYR A 99 6.91 10.82 16.04
C TYR A 99 6.38 10.48 14.66
N THR A 100 6.58 11.43 13.76
CA THR A 100 6.36 11.27 12.32
C THR A 100 7.53 11.89 11.60
N ASN A 101 8.07 11.18 10.62
CA ASN A 101 9.15 11.64 9.77
C ASN A 101 8.77 11.42 8.30
N GLY A 102 8.96 12.45 7.47
CA GLY A 102 8.54 12.46 6.08
C GLY A 102 7.12 12.99 5.86
N GLU A 103 6.79 13.21 4.60
CA GLU A 103 5.51 13.76 4.18
C GLU A 103 4.53 12.65 3.79
N ARG A 104 3.23 12.85 4.05
CA ARG A 104 2.18 11.93 3.59
C ARG A 104 2.08 11.88 2.06
N ASN A 105 2.47 12.97 1.39
CA ASN A 105 2.61 13.05 -0.06
C ASN A 105 4.02 12.61 -0.44
N MET A 106 4.18 11.32 -0.75
CA MET A 106 5.48 10.75 -1.06
C MET A 106 5.76 10.85 -2.56
N LEU A 107 6.85 11.53 -2.91
CA LEU A 107 7.45 11.45 -4.24
C LEU A 107 7.91 10.00 -4.55
N PRO A 108 8.17 9.64 -5.81
CA PRO A 108 8.78 8.36 -6.14
C PRO A 108 10.05 8.12 -5.32
N GLN A 109 10.21 6.93 -4.74
CA GLN A 109 11.30 6.56 -3.81
C GLN A 109 11.30 7.35 -2.48
N GLY A 110 10.30 8.21 -2.26
CA GLY A 110 10.08 8.89 -0.99
C GLY A 110 9.71 7.91 0.12
N THR A 111 10.00 8.33 1.35
CA THR A 111 9.88 7.48 2.54
C THR A 111 9.07 8.21 3.60
N PHE A 112 8.27 7.46 4.33
CA PHE A 112 7.48 7.94 5.44
C PHE A 112 7.65 7.00 6.63
N GLU A 113 7.85 7.56 7.81
CA GLU A 113 8.03 6.82 9.05
C GLU A 113 7.13 7.42 10.13
N ALA A 114 6.47 6.56 10.90
CA ALA A 114 5.73 6.99 12.07
C ALA A 114 5.88 5.96 13.19
N GLY A 115 5.94 6.43 14.43
CA GLY A 115 6.05 5.55 15.58
C GLY A 115 5.37 6.15 16.79
N ILE A 116 4.90 5.27 17.66
CA ILE A 116 4.37 5.64 18.97
C ILE A 116 4.85 4.63 20.00
N GLU A 117 4.96 5.08 21.24
CA GLU A 117 4.96 4.16 22.37
C GLU A 117 3.53 3.61 22.59
N TYR A 118 3.38 2.29 22.41
CA TYR A 118 2.09 1.62 22.59
C TYR A 118 2.26 0.42 23.53
N ARG A 119 1.47 0.39 24.60
CA ARG A 119 1.55 -0.65 25.65
C ARG A 119 0.88 -1.97 25.27
N GLY A 120 0.11 -2.03 24.19
CA GLY A 120 -0.54 -3.26 23.75
C GLY A 120 0.33 -4.10 22.81
N SER A 121 -0.11 -5.33 22.54
CA SER A 121 0.60 -6.25 21.65
C SER A 121 0.37 -5.90 20.19
N ILE A 122 1.43 -5.40 19.55
CA ILE A 122 1.50 -5.13 18.12
C ILE A 122 2.11 -6.34 17.42
N VAL A 123 1.44 -6.83 16.39
CA VAL A 123 1.90 -7.98 15.58
C VAL A 123 2.36 -7.56 14.19
N GLY A 124 2.11 -6.31 13.82
CA GLY A 124 2.53 -5.75 12.54
C GLY A 124 2.14 -4.30 12.37
N VAL A 125 2.32 -3.82 11.15
CA VAL A 125 1.97 -2.48 10.70
C VAL A 125 1.22 -2.56 9.39
N TRP A 126 0.53 -1.47 9.06
CA TRP A 126 -0.19 -1.37 7.81
C TRP A 126 -0.17 0.07 7.29
N ALA A 127 -0.31 0.19 5.98
CA ALA A 127 -0.50 1.48 5.32
C ALA A 127 -1.38 1.33 4.08
N MET A 128 -2.02 2.42 3.69
CA MET A 128 -2.94 2.47 2.57
C MET A 128 -2.81 3.82 1.86
N THR A 129 -2.67 3.79 0.54
CA THR A 129 -2.72 5.00 -0.27
C THR A 129 -4.17 5.39 -0.58
N ALA A 130 -4.38 6.62 -1.05
CA ALA A 130 -5.71 7.12 -1.41
C ALA A 130 -6.39 6.32 -2.55
N THR A 131 -5.63 5.67 -3.42
CA THR A 131 -6.18 4.90 -4.55
C THR A 131 -6.29 3.40 -4.29
N GLN A 132 -5.62 2.89 -3.24
CA GLN A 132 -5.69 1.49 -2.88
C GLN A 132 -7.02 1.19 -2.18
N HIS A 133 -7.62 0.04 -2.49
CA HIS A 133 -8.83 -0.45 -1.80
C HIS A 133 -8.52 -1.34 -0.59
N ARG A 134 -7.27 -1.80 -0.48
CA ARG A 134 -6.84 -2.74 0.55
C ARG A 134 -5.55 -2.26 1.20
N PRO A 135 -5.40 -2.41 2.52
CA PRO A 135 -4.18 -2.05 3.21
C PRO A 135 -3.05 -3.00 2.82
N LYS A 136 -1.83 -2.46 2.70
CA LYS A 136 -0.63 -3.28 2.67
C LYS A 136 -0.17 -3.55 4.09
N LEU A 137 -0.01 -4.83 4.42
CA LEU A 137 0.40 -5.29 5.73
C LEU A 137 1.87 -5.67 5.74
N ALA A 138 2.55 -5.40 6.85
CA ALA A 138 3.83 -5.98 7.18
C ALA A 138 3.82 -6.45 8.63
N PHE A 139 4.53 -7.53 8.94
CA PHE A 139 4.48 -8.15 10.25
C PHE A 139 5.78 -7.97 11.00
N ALA A 140 5.69 -7.94 12.32
CA ALA A 140 6.87 -8.00 13.17
C ALA A 140 7.61 -9.33 12.94
N TYR A 141 8.93 -9.34 13.17
CA TYR A 141 9.77 -10.49 12.84
C TYR A 141 9.42 -11.74 13.66
N ASP A 142 8.95 -11.55 14.88
CA ASP A 142 8.53 -12.55 15.85
C ASP A 142 7.10 -13.09 15.63
N ALA A 143 6.28 -12.43 14.82
CA ALA A 143 4.91 -12.87 14.56
C ALA A 143 4.89 -14.27 13.87
N PRO A 144 4.19 -15.28 14.40
CA PRO A 144 4.12 -16.62 13.79
C PRO A 144 3.53 -16.62 12.38
N LEU A 145 4.06 -17.45 11.48
CA LEU A 145 3.62 -17.53 10.08
C LEU A 145 2.12 -17.81 9.92
N TRP A 146 1.56 -18.69 10.76
CA TRP A 146 0.12 -19.01 10.73
C TRP A 146 -0.74 -17.77 11.06
N GLN A 147 -0.28 -16.94 12.01
CA GLN A 147 -0.97 -15.72 12.40
C GLN A 147 -0.89 -14.67 11.28
N ARG A 148 0.28 -14.53 10.65
CA ARG A 148 0.46 -13.66 9.47
C ARG A 148 -0.48 -14.03 8.34
N ALA A 149 -0.56 -15.32 8.00
CA ALA A 149 -1.45 -15.83 6.96
C ALA A 149 -2.93 -15.56 7.29
N TRP A 150 -3.36 -15.87 8.51
CA TRP A 150 -4.73 -15.63 8.96
C TRP A 150 -5.11 -14.14 8.90
N LEU A 151 -4.25 -13.25 9.41
CA LEU A 151 -4.49 -11.80 9.37
C LEU A 151 -4.54 -11.27 7.94
N THR A 152 -3.64 -11.75 7.07
CA THR A 152 -3.62 -11.38 5.65
C THR A 152 -4.93 -11.77 4.97
N ILE A 153 -5.38 -13.01 5.15
CA ILE A 153 -6.65 -13.50 4.58
C ILE A 153 -7.84 -12.71 5.15
N ARG A 154 -7.87 -12.47 6.46
CA ARG A 154 -8.94 -11.72 7.13
C ARG A 154 -9.13 -10.34 6.49
N HIS A 155 -8.06 -9.57 6.34
CA HIS A 155 -8.12 -8.22 5.74
C HIS A 155 -8.27 -8.23 4.22
N PHE A 156 -7.96 -9.35 3.56
CA PHE A 156 -8.23 -9.53 2.13
C PHE A 156 -9.72 -9.77 1.84
N VAL A 157 -10.40 -10.55 2.69
CA VAL A 157 -11.81 -10.97 2.52
C VAL A 157 -12.79 -9.95 3.10
N LYS A 158 -12.52 -9.42 4.29
CA LYS A 158 -13.34 -8.39 4.94
C LYS A 158 -12.42 -7.27 5.41
N PRO A 159 -12.33 -6.15 4.68
CA PRO A 159 -11.59 -5.00 5.18
C PRO A 159 -12.38 -4.40 6.35
N ALA A 160 -12.08 -4.85 7.56
CA ALA A 160 -12.62 -4.29 8.79
C ALA A 160 -11.83 -3.02 9.11
N TYR A 161 -12.32 -1.89 8.60
CA TYR A 161 -11.91 -0.56 9.04
C TYR A 161 -12.81 -0.21 10.25
N SER A 162 -12.21 0.02 11.41
CA SER A 162 -12.93 0.34 12.65
C SER A 162 -12.13 1.28 13.53
#